data_AF-A0A813KM01-F1
#
_entry.id   AF-A0A813KM01-F1
#
_cell.length_a   1.000
_cell.length_b   1.000
_cell.length_c   1.000
_cell.angle_alpha   90.00
_cell.angle_beta   90.00
_cell.angle_gamma   90.00
#
_symmetry.space_group_name_H-M   'P 1'
#
loop_
_entity.id
_entity.type
_entity.pdbx_description
1 polymer ?
#
loop_
_entity_poly.entity_id
_entity_poly.type
_entity_poly.pdbx_seq_one_letter_code
_entity_poly.pdbx_strand_id
1 'polypeptide(L)'
;MAREVELTTLQPAILKVLGEEAERVLDEFYKAQLLKHQSERKHLEQSNQFRPGPSAKWNRQELYLDPASLSLARSASRQHLLRHPEWLLQGAQKLCAEELRDIAALQHFAWVDLEDLSLAPEERRSEDVFVGASGNVCEQLLLDATRAALWVDEEEFDFSKELRELRAGLQFGPEEDRRRQSEFCDRVVAAVESSLGEDPPAILTRVVSTAMSQSGLANVERACDRPQVAVSGGDQDLRYRMQRLAPDGPWDIELFVRKVGFDHCIICRPPAQSIGRKHHVDDNEDLVPVPCSPSSCITKSCRLRYRLVGPSREVQVDTLSLNREHRLLDRNGRPLLGFEPPRSGSILVMPRLLRMLGIS
;
A
#
# COMPACT_ATOMS: atom_id res chain seq x y z
N MET A 1 -20.35 -20.39 -9.22
CA MET A 1 -19.58 -20.11 -10.44
C MET A 1 -20.20 -18.93 -11.17
N ALA A 2 -19.77 -17.71 -10.84
CA ALA A 2 -20.16 -16.52 -11.60
C ALA A 2 -19.33 -16.51 -12.88
N ARG A 3 -19.97 -16.30 -14.04
CA ARG A 3 -19.28 -16.02 -15.30
C ARG A 3 -18.42 -14.77 -15.10
N GLU A 4 -17.12 -14.97 -14.90
CA GLU A 4 -16.14 -13.94 -15.27
C GLU A 4 -16.32 -13.71 -16.76
N VAL A 5 -16.82 -12.53 -17.08
CA VAL A 5 -16.90 -12.05 -18.46
C VAL A 5 -15.46 -11.99 -18.95
N GLU A 6 -15.12 -12.84 -19.92
CA GLU A 6 -13.88 -12.80 -20.69
C GLU A 6 -13.75 -11.40 -21.32
N LEU A 7 -13.11 -10.48 -20.59
CA LEU A 7 -12.71 -9.14 -21.04
C LEU A 7 -11.45 -9.20 -21.93
N THR A 8 -11.11 -10.37 -22.47
CA THR A 8 -9.74 -10.69 -22.88
C THR A 8 -9.36 -10.34 -24.32
N THR A 9 -10.22 -9.71 -25.13
CA THR A 9 -9.86 -9.45 -26.55
C THR A 9 -10.37 -8.16 -27.18
N LEU A 10 -10.98 -7.26 -26.42
CA LEU A 10 -11.03 -5.87 -26.88
C LEU A 10 -9.70 -5.25 -26.49
N GLN A 11 -8.77 -5.09 -27.45
CA GLN A 11 -7.65 -4.17 -27.25
C GLN A 11 -8.27 -2.83 -26.84
N PRO A 12 -8.13 -2.41 -25.57
CA PRO A 12 -8.73 -1.17 -25.15
C PRO A 12 -8.13 -0.09 -26.05
N ALA A 13 -8.98 0.76 -26.62
CA ALA A 13 -8.50 1.88 -27.42
C ALA A 13 -7.50 2.64 -26.55
N ILE A 14 -6.21 2.52 -26.89
CA ILE A 14 -5.14 3.13 -26.10
C ILE A 14 -5.35 4.63 -26.24
N LEU A 15 -5.78 5.27 -25.14
CA LEU A 15 -5.82 6.71 -25.10
C LEU A 15 -4.39 7.21 -25.34
N LYS A 16 -4.26 8.14 -26.29
CA LYS A 16 -2.95 8.74 -26.60
C LYS A 16 -2.65 9.95 -25.71
N VAL A 17 -3.69 10.53 -25.09
CA VAL A 17 -3.61 11.80 -24.37
C VAL A 17 -4.49 11.70 -23.12
N LEU A 18 -3.97 12.19 -21.98
CA LEU A 18 -4.75 12.32 -20.75
C LEU A 18 -5.66 13.55 -20.84
N GLY A 19 -6.85 13.47 -20.23
CA GLY A 19 -7.69 14.64 -20.05
C GLY A 19 -7.06 15.66 -19.09
N GLU A 20 -7.47 16.93 -19.20
CA GLU A 20 -6.96 18.04 -18.38
C GLU A 20 -7.08 17.79 -16.87
N GLU A 21 -8.17 17.14 -16.44
CA GLU A 21 -8.40 16.81 -15.03
C GLU A 21 -7.33 15.84 -14.49
N ALA A 22 -6.98 14.80 -15.26
CA ALA A 22 -5.98 13.81 -14.88
C ALA A 22 -4.56 14.40 -14.88
N GLU A 23 -4.23 15.25 -15.87
CA GLU A 23 -2.96 15.98 -15.89
C GLU A 23 -2.81 16.87 -14.66
N ARG A 24 -3.86 17.63 -14.32
CA ARG A 24 -3.87 18.47 -13.12
C ARG A 24 -3.65 17.65 -11.84
N VAL A 25 -4.30 16.49 -11.71
CA VAL A 25 -4.12 15.58 -10.57
C VAL A 25 -2.66 15.13 -10.45
N LEU A 26 -2.03 14.72 -11.55
CA LEU A 26 -0.62 14.34 -11.56
C LEU A 26 0.29 15.52 -11.22
N ASP A 27 0.03 16.70 -11.80
CA ASP A 27 0.78 17.93 -11.51
C ASP A 27 0.74 18.28 -10.03
N GLU A 28 -0.45 18.25 -9.42
CA GLU A 28 -0.62 18.52 -7.99
C GLU A 28 0.08 17.48 -7.12
N PHE A 29 0.01 16.19 -7.48
CA PHE A 29 0.70 15.12 -6.77
C PHE A 29 2.23 15.30 -6.78
N TYR A 30 2.84 15.44 -7.96
CA TYR A 30 4.29 15.57 -8.08
C TYR A 30 4.82 16.89 -7.51
N LYS A 31 4.07 17.98 -7.65
CA LYS A 31 4.39 19.24 -6.97
C LYS A 31 4.39 19.07 -5.45
N ALA A 32 3.43 18.33 -4.89
CA ALA A 32 3.41 18.06 -3.45
C ALA A 32 4.61 17.21 -3.00
N GLN A 33 5.01 16.18 -3.78
CA GLN A 33 6.21 15.38 -3.47
C GLN A 33 7.49 16.23 -3.51
N LEU A 34 7.65 17.06 -4.56
CA LEU A 34 8.79 17.98 -4.68
C LEU A 34 8.89 18.92 -3.46
N LEU A 35 7.80 19.61 -3.12
CA LEU A 35 7.78 20.54 -1.99
C LEU A 35 8.07 19.85 -0.65
N LYS A 36 7.50 18.66 -0.44
CA LYS A 36 7.75 17.83 0.75
C LYS A 36 9.25 17.53 0.88
N HIS A 37 9.85 16.98 -0.17
CA HIS A 37 11.25 16.56 -0.11
C HIS A 37 12.24 17.74 -0.08
N GLN A 38 11.90 18.89 -0.65
CA GLN A 38 12.66 20.14 -0.45
C GLN A 38 12.67 20.55 1.02
N SER A 39 11.51 20.50 1.69
CA SER A 39 11.40 20.82 3.12
C SER A 39 12.19 19.84 3.99
N GLU A 40 12.06 18.54 3.72
CA GLU A 40 12.81 17.50 4.43
C GLU A 40 14.32 17.64 4.23
N ARG A 41 14.78 17.93 3.00
CA ARG A 41 16.21 18.14 2.68
C ARG A 41 16.77 19.33 3.47
N LYS A 42 16.06 20.46 3.44
CA LYS A 42 16.42 21.66 4.21
C LYS A 42 16.50 21.36 5.71
N HIS A 43 15.54 20.61 6.26
CA HIS A 43 15.55 20.26 7.68
C HIS A 43 16.75 19.37 8.04
N LEU A 44 17.06 18.37 7.21
CA LEU A 44 18.23 17.49 7.41
C LEU A 44 19.53 18.29 7.40
N GLU A 45 19.70 19.18 6.42
CA GLU A 45 20.88 20.06 6.30
C GLU A 45 21.04 20.98 7.51
N GLN A 46 19.94 21.42 8.12
CA GLN A 46 19.96 22.30 9.30
C GLN A 46 20.20 21.54 10.62
N SER A 47 19.84 20.26 10.69
CA SER A 47 19.75 19.53 11.96
C SER A 47 21.09 19.17 12.62
N ASN A 48 22.26 19.45 12.02
CA ASN A 48 23.60 19.00 12.47
C ASN A 48 23.76 17.47 12.74
N GLN A 49 22.68 16.69 12.64
CA GLN A 49 22.65 15.23 12.76
C GLN A 49 22.97 14.56 11.43
N PHE A 50 23.08 15.33 10.35
CA PHE A 50 23.39 14.79 9.04
C PHE A 50 24.87 14.43 8.94
N ARG A 51 25.14 13.12 8.88
CA ARG A 51 26.42 12.64 8.36
C ARG A 51 26.36 12.74 6.83
N PRO A 52 27.22 13.53 6.19
CA PRO A 52 27.26 13.58 4.73
C PRO A 52 27.56 12.19 4.17
N GLY A 53 26.60 11.63 3.43
CA GLY A 53 26.73 10.32 2.79
C GLY A 53 25.43 9.85 2.15
N PRO A 54 25.51 8.94 1.15
CA PRO A 54 24.34 8.31 0.56
C PRO A 54 23.62 7.49 1.64
N SER A 55 22.37 7.85 1.91
CA SER A 55 21.45 7.07 2.73
C SER A 55 20.21 6.78 1.89
N ALA A 56 19.46 5.73 2.22
CA ALA A 56 18.22 5.43 1.53
C ALA A 56 17.25 6.62 1.52
N LYS A 57 17.20 7.37 2.63
CA LYS A 57 16.43 8.62 2.72
C LYS A 57 16.92 9.69 1.75
N TRP A 58 18.23 9.87 1.62
CA TRP A 58 18.82 10.83 0.68
C TRP A 58 18.53 10.44 -0.77
N ASN A 59 18.78 9.18 -1.15
CA ASN A 59 18.54 8.65 -2.50
C ASN A 59 17.05 8.77 -2.89
N ARG A 60 16.15 8.55 -1.93
CA ARG A 60 14.71 8.75 -2.12
C ARG A 60 14.34 10.21 -2.39
N GLN A 61 15.02 11.17 -1.76
CA GLN A 61 14.78 12.59 -2.02
C GLN A 61 15.25 12.99 -3.42
N GLU A 62 16.39 12.45 -3.89
CA GLU A 62 16.91 12.74 -5.23
C GLU A 62 15.91 12.38 -6.33
N LEU A 63 15.11 11.32 -6.17
CA LEU A 63 14.02 10.97 -7.10
C LEU A 63 13.08 12.15 -7.41
N TYR A 64 12.83 13.02 -6.44
CA TYR A 64 11.91 14.15 -6.59
C TYR A 64 12.62 15.49 -6.76
N LEU A 65 13.86 15.62 -6.28
CA LEU A 65 14.65 16.85 -6.38
C LEU A 65 15.37 16.97 -7.73
N ASP A 66 15.75 15.85 -8.34
CA ASP A 66 16.31 15.80 -9.68
C ASP A 66 15.20 15.96 -10.75
N PRO A 67 15.25 16.99 -11.61
CA PRO A 67 14.22 17.23 -12.63
C PRO A 67 14.05 16.09 -13.62
N ALA A 68 15.13 15.36 -13.97
CA ALA A 68 15.07 14.27 -14.94
C ALA A 68 14.33 13.06 -14.34
N SER A 69 14.70 12.67 -13.12
CA SER A 69 14.06 11.60 -12.35
C SER A 69 12.57 11.90 -12.10
N LEU A 70 12.25 13.13 -11.72
CA LEU A 70 10.85 13.57 -11.52
C LEU A 70 10.04 13.49 -12.82
N SER A 71 10.61 13.90 -13.95
CA SER A 71 9.97 13.83 -15.27
C SER A 71 9.72 12.39 -15.73
N LEU A 72 10.67 11.49 -15.48
CA LEU A 72 10.55 10.06 -15.76
C LEU A 72 9.42 9.43 -14.93
N ALA A 73 9.42 9.66 -13.62
CA ALA A 73 8.38 9.18 -12.72
C ALA A 73 6.98 9.67 -13.14
N ARG A 74 6.86 10.97 -13.46
CA ARG A 74 5.60 11.55 -13.97
C ARG A 74 5.15 10.89 -15.26
N SER A 75 6.08 10.63 -16.19
CA SER A 75 5.78 9.96 -17.45
C SER A 75 5.29 8.52 -17.23
N ALA A 76 5.87 7.79 -16.28
CA ALA A 76 5.43 6.44 -15.91
C ALA A 76 3.99 6.44 -15.34
N SER A 77 3.68 7.37 -14.43
CA SER A 77 2.32 7.54 -13.88
C SER A 77 1.31 7.90 -14.97
N ARG A 78 1.69 8.77 -15.91
CA ARG A 78 0.85 9.10 -17.09
C ARG A 78 0.58 7.85 -17.94
N GLN A 79 1.60 7.05 -18.22
CA GLN A 79 1.43 5.81 -18.99
C GLN A 79 0.51 4.82 -18.29
N HIS A 80 0.58 4.71 -16.95
CA HIS A 80 -0.35 3.87 -16.19
C HIS A 80 -1.80 4.34 -16.36
N LEU A 81 -2.10 5.63 -16.15
CA LEU A 81 -3.47 6.13 -16.32
C LEU A 81 -4.01 5.93 -17.75
N LEU A 82 -3.17 6.02 -18.78
CA LEU A 82 -3.57 5.76 -20.16
C LEU A 82 -3.94 4.29 -20.45
N ARG A 83 -3.47 3.34 -19.62
CA ARG A 83 -3.87 1.93 -19.70
C ARG A 83 -5.25 1.66 -19.10
N HIS A 84 -5.81 2.61 -18.35
CA HIS A 84 -7.09 2.50 -17.66
C HIS A 84 -8.07 3.59 -18.11
N PRO A 85 -8.48 3.60 -19.39
CA PRO A 85 -9.42 4.60 -19.91
C PRO A 85 -10.74 4.61 -19.13
N GLU A 86 -11.15 3.49 -18.53
CA GLU A 86 -12.36 3.36 -17.71
C GLU A 86 -12.40 4.29 -16.48
N TRP A 87 -11.24 4.69 -15.95
CA TRP A 87 -11.16 5.63 -14.82
C TRP A 87 -11.28 7.08 -15.24
N LEU A 88 -10.97 7.37 -16.51
CA LEU A 88 -10.86 8.72 -17.06
C LEU A 88 -12.12 9.13 -17.82
N LEU A 89 -12.70 8.17 -18.54
CA LEU A 89 -13.87 8.37 -19.39
C LEU A 89 -15.16 8.30 -18.56
N GLN A 90 -16.25 8.81 -19.13
CA GLN A 90 -17.55 8.82 -18.45
C GLN A 90 -18.05 7.40 -18.15
N GLY A 91 -18.70 7.20 -17.01
CA GLY A 91 -19.31 5.92 -16.65
C GLY A 91 -19.28 5.64 -15.15
N ALA A 92 -19.72 4.43 -14.78
CA ALA A 92 -19.75 3.99 -13.39
C ALA A 92 -18.36 3.74 -12.77
N GLN A 93 -17.33 3.62 -13.60
CA GLN A 93 -15.94 3.39 -13.19
C GLN A 93 -15.09 4.67 -13.22
N LYS A 94 -15.66 5.81 -13.64
CA LYS A 94 -14.96 7.09 -13.63
C LYS A 94 -14.57 7.41 -12.18
N LEU A 95 -13.28 7.64 -11.95
CA LEU A 95 -12.77 8.05 -10.66
C LEU A 95 -12.93 9.57 -10.51
N CYS A 96 -13.23 10.03 -9.29
CA CYS A 96 -13.11 11.45 -8.96
C CYS A 96 -11.63 11.84 -8.85
N ALA A 97 -11.34 13.14 -8.81
CA ALA A 97 -9.96 13.65 -8.74
C ALA A 97 -9.17 13.11 -7.54
N GLU A 98 -9.82 12.89 -6.39
CA GLU A 98 -9.19 12.34 -5.18
C GLU A 98 -8.84 10.86 -5.33
N GLU A 99 -9.77 10.04 -5.82
CA GLU A 99 -9.54 8.61 -6.09
C GLU A 99 -8.46 8.43 -7.17
N LEU A 100 -8.47 9.25 -8.21
CA LEU A 100 -7.47 9.22 -9.26
C LEU A 100 -6.08 9.58 -8.73
N ARG A 101 -6.00 10.57 -7.82
CA ARG A 101 -4.76 10.95 -7.13
C ARG A 101 -4.22 9.79 -6.30
N ASP A 102 -5.08 9.15 -5.52
CA ASP A 102 -4.72 8.03 -4.65
C ASP A 102 -4.20 6.83 -5.46
N ILE A 103 -4.88 6.47 -6.56
CA ILE A 103 -4.44 5.40 -7.48
C ILE A 103 -3.09 5.73 -8.11
N ALA A 104 -2.93 6.95 -8.64
CA ALA A 104 -1.67 7.38 -9.23
C ALA A 104 -0.51 7.39 -8.21
N ALA A 105 -0.79 7.80 -6.97
CA ALA A 105 0.19 7.78 -5.89
C ALA A 105 0.60 6.34 -5.53
N LEU A 106 -0.35 5.42 -5.39
CA LEU A 106 -0.05 4.02 -5.09
C LEU A 106 0.75 3.36 -6.22
N GLN A 107 0.36 3.61 -7.48
CA GLN A 107 1.13 3.14 -8.64
C GLN A 107 2.57 3.65 -8.60
N HIS A 108 2.74 4.95 -8.33
CA HIS A 108 4.05 5.57 -8.24
C HIS A 108 4.90 4.90 -7.15
N PHE A 109 4.37 4.69 -5.94
CA PHE A 109 5.12 4.04 -4.87
C PHE A 109 5.46 2.58 -5.19
N ALA A 110 4.52 1.82 -5.77
CA ALA A 110 4.79 0.45 -6.18
C ALA A 110 5.86 0.36 -7.29
N TRP A 111 5.88 1.33 -8.21
CA TRP A 111 6.92 1.43 -9.23
C TRP A 111 8.28 1.82 -8.63
N VAL A 112 8.31 2.74 -7.67
CA VAL A 112 9.55 3.12 -6.96
C VAL A 112 10.15 1.93 -6.21
N ASP A 113 9.32 1.13 -5.54
CA ASP A 113 9.79 -0.08 -4.86
C ASP A 113 10.33 -1.12 -5.85
N LEU A 114 9.69 -1.27 -7.02
CA LEU A 114 10.18 -2.15 -8.08
C LEU A 114 11.52 -1.67 -8.67
N GLU A 115 11.65 -0.38 -8.95
CA GLU A 115 12.89 0.23 -9.46
C GLU A 115 14.01 0.11 -8.42
N ASP A 116 13.71 0.31 -7.13
CA ASP A 116 14.65 0.20 -6.01
C ASP A 116 15.40 -1.14 -5.98
N LEU A 117 14.71 -2.23 -6.32
CA LEU A 117 15.27 -3.58 -6.34
C LEU A 117 16.29 -3.81 -7.47
N SER A 118 16.31 -2.92 -8.47
CA SER A 118 17.26 -2.95 -9.58
C SER A 118 18.50 -2.07 -9.34
N LEU A 119 18.51 -1.26 -8.28
CA LEU A 119 19.62 -0.37 -7.94
C LEU A 119 20.75 -1.10 -7.20
N ALA A 120 21.96 -0.56 -7.29
CA ALA A 120 23.06 -1.01 -6.44
C ALA A 120 22.74 -0.74 -4.96
N PRO A 121 23.25 -1.53 -4.00
CA PRO A 121 22.96 -1.37 -2.57
C PRO A 121 23.12 0.07 -2.03
N GLU A 122 24.14 0.79 -2.48
CA GLU A 122 24.45 2.18 -2.10
C GLU A 122 23.50 3.23 -2.71
N GLU A 123 22.80 2.87 -3.79
CA GLU A 123 21.83 3.72 -4.50
C GLU A 123 20.39 3.44 -4.09
N ARG A 124 20.15 2.37 -3.32
CA ARG A 124 18.82 2.02 -2.83
C ARG A 124 18.19 3.17 -2.04
N ARG A 125 16.88 3.27 -2.18
CA ARG A 125 15.93 4.24 -1.62
C ARG A 125 15.07 3.60 -0.52
N SER A 126 15.14 2.29 -0.34
CA SER A 126 14.61 1.56 0.82
C SER A 126 15.72 0.87 1.62
N GLU A 127 15.43 0.61 2.89
CA GLU A 127 16.30 -0.15 3.80
C GLU A 127 15.80 -1.59 3.96
N ASP A 128 14.92 -2.05 3.06
CA ASP A 128 14.32 -3.37 3.13
C ASP A 128 15.39 -4.45 2.99
N VAL A 129 15.35 -5.40 3.93
CA VAL A 129 16.25 -6.55 4.00
C VAL A 129 15.55 -7.77 3.41
N PHE A 130 16.31 -8.57 2.66
CA PHE A 130 15.84 -9.82 2.07
C PHE A 130 16.58 -11.01 2.68
N VAL A 131 15.81 -12.02 3.08
CA VAL A 131 16.26 -13.20 3.83
C VAL A 131 15.72 -14.49 3.18
N GLY A 132 15.88 -15.63 3.87
CA GLY A 132 15.47 -16.94 3.40
C GLY A 132 16.55 -17.66 2.58
N ALA A 133 16.29 -18.91 2.21
CA ALA A 133 17.24 -19.74 1.45
C ALA A 133 17.58 -19.12 0.08
N SER A 134 16.61 -18.45 -0.55
CA SER A 134 16.77 -17.73 -1.81
C SER A 134 17.35 -16.32 -1.64
N GLY A 135 17.38 -15.78 -0.42
CA GLY A 135 17.78 -14.40 -0.15
C GLY A 135 16.89 -13.34 -0.84
N ASN A 136 15.65 -13.72 -1.17
CA ASN A 136 14.73 -12.91 -1.97
C ASN A 136 13.40 -12.62 -1.26
N VAL A 137 13.22 -13.06 -0.02
CA VAL A 137 12.00 -12.83 0.75
C VAL A 137 12.18 -11.62 1.65
N CYS A 138 11.30 -10.62 1.53
CA CYS A 138 11.31 -9.44 2.40
C CYS A 138 11.19 -9.87 3.88
N GLU A 139 12.11 -9.42 4.75
CA GLU A 139 12.10 -9.73 6.18
C GLU A 139 10.79 -9.29 6.85
N GLN A 140 10.22 -8.16 6.42
CA GLN A 140 8.96 -7.64 6.97
C GLN A 140 7.78 -8.60 6.73
N LEU A 141 7.76 -9.34 5.60
CA LEU A 141 6.74 -10.36 5.36
C LEU A 141 6.76 -11.43 6.47
N LEU A 142 7.96 -11.87 6.89
CA LEU A 142 8.09 -12.90 7.94
C LEU A 142 7.68 -12.37 9.32
N LEU A 143 7.96 -11.10 9.58
CA LEU A 143 7.52 -10.43 10.81
C LEU A 143 5.99 -10.29 10.86
N ASP A 144 5.37 -10.02 9.72
CA ASP A 144 3.92 -9.89 9.58
C ASP A 144 3.20 -11.24 9.50
N ALA A 145 3.86 -12.29 9.02
CA ALA A 145 3.27 -13.61 8.82
C ALA A 145 2.56 -14.14 10.08
N THR A 146 3.11 -13.85 11.25
CA THR A 146 2.53 -14.28 12.54
C THR A 146 1.44 -13.38 13.11
N ARG A 147 1.24 -12.19 12.52
CA ARG A 147 0.34 -11.13 12.99
C ARG A 147 -0.82 -10.87 12.03
N ALA A 148 -0.76 -11.43 10.83
CA ALA A 148 -1.73 -11.27 9.76
C ALA A 148 -2.33 -12.63 9.36
N ALA A 149 -3.47 -12.58 8.67
CA ALA A 149 -3.95 -13.71 7.90
C ALA A 149 -3.45 -13.58 6.45
N LEU A 150 -2.78 -14.61 5.93
CA LEU A 150 -2.27 -14.64 4.56
C LEU A 150 -3.03 -15.67 3.75
N TRP A 151 -3.36 -15.31 2.52
CA TRP A 151 -3.99 -16.20 1.55
C TRP A 151 -3.07 -16.33 0.34
N VAL A 152 -2.61 -17.54 0.03
CA VAL A 152 -1.74 -17.80 -1.13
C VAL A 152 -2.37 -18.91 -1.97
N ASP A 153 -2.80 -18.60 -3.20
CA ASP A 153 -3.44 -19.54 -4.12
C ASP A 153 -4.51 -20.45 -3.47
N GLU A 154 -5.41 -19.83 -2.68
CA GLU A 154 -6.51 -20.46 -1.92
C GLU A 154 -6.13 -21.09 -0.57
N GLU A 155 -4.85 -21.16 -0.21
CA GLU A 155 -4.42 -21.63 1.12
C GLU A 155 -4.38 -20.46 2.12
N GLU A 156 -5.08 -20.62 3.25
CA GLU A 156 -5.07 -19.66 4.37
C GLU A 156 -4.01 -20.02 5.41
N PHE A 157 -3.15 -19.06 5.73
CA PHE A 157 -2.16 -19.09 6.79
C PHE A 157 -2.54 -18.08 7.88
N ASP A 158 -2.88 -18.58 9.07
CA ASP A 158 -3.18 -17.75 10.26
C ASP A 158 -2.53 -18.40 11.49
N PHE A 159 -1.36 -17.88 11.88
CA PHE A 159 -0.60 -18.39 13.01
C PHE A 159 -1.37 -18.28 14.34
N SER A 160 -2.17 -17.23 14.51
CA SER A 160 -2.96 -17.02 15.73
C SER A 160 -4.11 -18.04 15.84
N LYS A 161 -4.68 -18.45 14.71
CA LYS A 161 -5.65 -19.56 14.64
C LYS A 161 -4.96 -20.90 14.90
N GLU A 162 -3.86 -21.22 14.23
CA GLU A 162 -3.10 -22.46 14.46
C GLU A 162 -2.67 -22.62 15.93
N LEU A 163 -2.16 -21.55 16.54
CA LEU A 163 -1.70 -21.58 17.91
C LEU A 163 -2.85 -21.79 18.92
N ARG A 164 -4.03 -21.21 18.67
CA ARG A 164 -5.23 -21.43 19.50
C ARG A 164 -5.70 -22.87 19.44
N GLU A 165 -5.69 -23.47 18.25
CA GLU A 165 -6.08 -24.87 18.05
C GLU A 165 -5.10 -25.83 18.74
N LEU A 166 -3.80 -25.57 18.62
CA LEU A 166 -2.75 -26.38 19.26
C LEU A 166 -2.72 -26.24 20.78
N ARG A 167 -3.02 -25.04 21.31
CA ARG A 167 -3.00 -24.75 22.75
C ARG A 167 -4.26 -25.18 23.49
N ALA A 168 -5.21 -25.86 22.84
CA ALA A 168 -6.40 -26.44 23.47
C ALA A 168 -6.03 -27.62 24.42
N GLY A 169 -5.22 -27.34 25.45
CA GLY A 169 -4.80 -28.28 26.49
C GLY A 169 -3.30 -28.32 26.82
N LEU A 170 -2.44 -27.59 26.09
CA LEU A 170 -0.98 -27.67 26.24
C LEU A 170 -0.34 -26.30 26.50
N GLN A 171 0.60 -26.24 27.44
CA GLN A 171 1.50 -25.10 27.64
C GLN A 171 2.80 -25.36 26.88
N PHE A 172 3.17 -24.45 25.98
CA PHE A 172 4.45 -24.48 25.28
C PHE A 172 5.45 -23.52 25.93
N GLY A 173 6.73 -23.89 25.94
CA GLY A 173 7.80 -22.99 26.35
C GLY A 173 8.22 -22.04 25.21
N PRO A 174 8.96 -20.96 25.50
CA PRO A 174 9.37 -19.96 24.50
C PRO A 174 10.23 -20.51 23.33
N GLU A 175 10.96 -21.61 23.54
CA GLU A 175 11.75 -22.26 22.48
C GLU A 175 10.85 -22.99 21.47
N GLU A 176 9.83 -23.67 21.96
CA GLU A 176 8.85 -24.35 21.13
C GLU A 176 7.99 -23.35 20.35
N ASP A 177 7.59 -22.23 20.98
CA ASP A 177 6.90 -21.14 20.28
C ASP A 177 7.76 -20.56 19.14
N ARG A 178 9.05 -20.31 19.38
CA ARG A 178 9.98 -19.84 18.34
C ARG A 178 10.16 -20.85 17.21
N ARG A 179 10.29 -22.14 17.54
CA ARG A 179 10.39 -23.21 16.54
C ARG A 179 9.15 -23.26 15.65
N ARG A 180 7.96 -23.21 16.26
CA ARG A 180 6.69 -23.20 15.53
C ARG A 180 6.51 -21.96 14.66
N GLN A 181 6.92 -20.80 15.16
CA GLN A 181 6.94 -19.57 14.37
C GLN A 181 7.85 -19.72 13.15
N SER A 182 9.06 -20.28 13.30
CA SER A 182 9.96 -20.55 12.19
C SER A 182 9.32 -21.50 11.18
N GLU A 183 8.79 -22.64 11.63
CA GLU A 183 8.14 -23.64 10.77
C GLU A 183 6.93 -23.05 10.03
N PHE A 184 6.16 -22.17 10.67
CA PHE A 184 5.05 -21.45 10.04
C PHE A 184 5.56 -20.51 8.94
N CYS A 185 6.56 -19.68 9.24
CA CYS A 185 7.18 -18.78 8.26
C CYS A 185 7.75 -19.55 7.06
N ASP A 186 8.41 -20.69 7.29
CA ASP A 186 8.96 -21.53 6.22
C ASP A 186 7.85 -22.05 5.29
N ARG A 187 6.68 -22.45 5.84
CA ARG A 187 5.52 -22.85 5.02
C ARG A 187 4.96 -21.69 4.20
N VAL A 188 4.85 -20.49 4.79
CA VAL A 188 4.39 -19.29 4.06
C VAL A 188 5.35 -18.96 2.91
N VAL A 189 6.67 -19.00 3.15
CA VAL A 189 7.68 -18.77 2.11
C VAL A 189 7.54 -19.79 0.99
N ALA A 190 7.45 -21.07 1.33
CA ALA A 190 7.30 -22.14 0.34
C ALA A 190 6.03 -21.97 -0.50
N ALA A 191 4.91 -21.58 0.12
CA ALA A 191 3.65 -21.31 -0.59
C ALA A 191 3.79 -20.13 -1.56
N VAL A 192 4.39 -19.02 -1.12
CA VAL A 192 4.62 -17.84 -1.98
C VAL A 192 5.54 -18.20 -3.15
N GLU A 193 6.68 -18.85 -2.90
CA GLU A 193 7.61 -19.25 -3.95
C GLU A 193 6.96 -20.22 -4.95
N SER A 194 6.19 -21.20 -4.45
CA SER A 194 5.42 -22.12 -5.30
C SER A 194 4.36 -21.40 -6.15
N SER A 195 3.69 -20.40 -5.59
CA SER A 195 2.67 -19.59 -6.30
C SER A 195 3.27 -18.74 -7.43
N LEU A 196 4.52 -18.30 -7.28
CA LEU A 196 5.26 -17.58 -8.32
C LEU A 196 5.73 -18.48 -9.47
N GLY A 197 5.61 -19.80 -9.33
CA GLY A 197 5.97 -20.79 -10.34
C GLY A 197 7.38 -21.37 -10.16
N GLU A 198 7.79 -22.21 -11.11
CA GLU A 198 9.13 -22.79 -11.11
C GLU A 198 10.16 -21.72 -11.52
N ASP A 199 11.15 -21.48 -10.65
CA ASP A 199 12.23 -20.51 -10.87
C ASP A 199 11.75 -19.08 -11.22
N PRO A 200 11.07 -18.40 -10.27
CA PRO A 200 10.65 -17.02 -10.47
C PRO A 200 11.88 -16.09 -10.47
N PRO A 201 11.90 -15.02 -11.28
CA PRO A 201 12.97 -14.03 -11.21
C PRO A 201 13.08 -13.46 -9.79
N ALA A 202 14.29 -13.32 -9.26
CA ALA A 202 14.52 -12.83 -7.89
C ALA A 202 13.78 -11.51 -7.59
N ILE A 203 13.74 -10.60 -8.56
CA ILE A 203 13.02 -9.32 -8.45
C ILE A 203 11.50 -9.49 -8.29
N LEU A 204 10.90 -10.52 -8.88
CA LEU A 204 9.48 -10.83 -8.71
C LEU A 204 9.19 -11.28 -7.26
N THR A 205 9.98 -12.22 -6.74
CA THR A 205 9.84 -12.70 -5.35
C THR A 205 10.03 -11.57 -4.35
N ARG A 206 11.03 -10.71 -4.58
CA ARG A 206 11.29 -9.54 -3.73
C ARG A 206 10.13 -8.55 -3.75
N VAL A 207 9.65 -8.14 -4.93
CA VAL A 207 8.59 -7.14 -5.00
C VAL A 207 7.25 -7.67 -4.49
N VAL A 208 6.93 -8.95 -4.72
CA VAL A 208 5.70 -9.56 -4.21
C VAL A 208 5.77 -9.71 -2.69
N SER A 209 6.89 -10.17 -2.13
CA SER A 209 7.04 -10.26 -0.66
C SER A 209 7.07 -8.89 0.01
N THR A 210 7.63 -7.86 -0.61
CA THR A 210 7.53 -6.45 -0.16
C THR A 210 6.08 -5.95 -0.22
N ALA A 211 5.34 -6.28 -1.28
CA ALA A 211 3.93 -5.91 -1.39
C ALA A 211 3.06 -6.62 -0.34
N MET A 212 3.40 -7.85 0.04
CA MET A 212 2.70 -8.63 1.07
C MET A 212 3.19 -8.34 2.50
N SER A 213 3.82 -7.20 2.75
CA SER A 213 4.33 -6.83 4.08
C SER A 213 3.87 -5.44 4.51
N GLN A 214 4.34 -4.98 5.67
CA GLN A 214 4.18 -3.62 6.17
C GLN A 214 4.75 -2.58 5.20
N SER A 215 5.76 -2.91 4.39
CA SER A 215 6.26 -2.00 3.35
C SER A 215 5.17 -1.72 2.30
N GLY A 216 4.49 -2.77 1.82
CA GLY A 216 3.33 -2.63 0.93
C GLY A 216 2.17 -1.85 1.56
N LEU A 217 1.88 -2.11 2.84
CA LEU A 217 0.85 -1.35 3.57
C LEU A 217 1.24 0.12 3.74
N ALA A 218 2.52 0.42 3.95
CA ALA A 218 3.02 1.78 4.01
C ALA A 218 2.83 2.52 2.67
N ASN A 219 2.84 1.83 1.53
CA ASN A 219 2.47 2.43 0.24
C ASN A 219 1.00 2.84 0.21
N VAL A 220 0.11 1.97 0.70
CA VAL A 220 -1.33 2.25 0.80
C VAL A 220 -1.58 3.45 1.70
N GLU A 221 -0.93 3.49 2.87
CA GLU A 221 -1.01 4.61 3.82
C GLU A 221 -0.48 5.92 3.21
N ARG A 222 0.64 5.87 2.49
CA ARG A 222 1.21 7.03 1.79
C ARG A 222 0.35 7.51 0.63
N ALA A 223 -0.31 6.61 -0.09
CA ALA A 223 -1.23 6.95 -1.17
C ALA A 223 -2.50 7.61 -0.61
N CYS A 224 -2.99 7.14 0.54
CA CYS A 224 -4.16 7.67 1.23
C CYS A 224 -3.81 8.82 2.19
N ASP A 225 -2.99 9.78 1.76
CA ASP A 225 -2.39 10.80 2.65
C ASP A 225 -3.38 11.83 3.23
N ARG A 226 -4.67 11.76 2.89
CA ARG A 226 -5.68 12.72 3.34
C ARG A 226 -7.02 12.05 3.66
N PRO A 227 -7.53 12.19 4.90
CA PRO A 227 -6.82 12.58 6.12
C PRO A 227 -5.92 11.45 6.65
N GLN A 228 -4.76 11.79 7.22
CA GLN A 228 -3.95 10.83 7.96
C GLN A 228 -4.49 10.66 9.37
N VAL A 229 -4.65 9.41 9.81
CA VAL A 229 -5.25 9.09 11.11
C VAL A 229 -4.37 8.08 11.83
N ALA A 230 -3.82 8.48 12.98
CA ALA A 230 -3.19 7.55 13.91
C ALA A 230 -4.23 7.12 14.96
N VAL A 231 -4.24 5.84 15.33
CA VAL A 231 -5.19 5.30 16.31
C VAL A 231 -4.45 4.66 17.47
N SER A 232 -5.09 4.62 18.63
CA SER A 232 -4.56 4.00 19.85
C SER A 232 -5.61 3.10 20.49
N GLY A 233 -5.19 1.88 20.88
CA GLY A 233 -6.08 0.82 21.36
C GLY A 233 -6.78 0.07 20.23
N GLY A 234 -7.68 -0.84 20.61
CA GLY A 234 -8.52 -1.61 19.69
C GLY A 234 -7.85 -2.81 19.03
N ASP A 235 -8.57 -3.38 18.08
CA ASP A 235 -8.15 -4.54 17.29
C ASP A 235 -7.75 -4.12 15.87
N GLN A 236 -6.78 -4.84 15.32
CA GLN A 236 -6.34 -4.70 13.95
C GLN A 236 -6.47 -6.04 13.23
N ASP A 237 -7.23 -6.04 12.14
CA ASP A 237 -7.34 -7.14 11.18
C ASP A 237 -6.48 -6.80 9.97
N LEU A 238 -5.43 -7.58 9.77
CA LEU A 238 -4.48 -7.42 8.68
C LEU A 238 -4.55 -8.67 7.80
N ARG A 239 -4.83 -8.46 6.51
CA ARG A 239 -4.94 -9.55 5.55
C ARG A 239 -4.14 -9.26 4.29
N TYR A 240 -3.42 -10.28 3.85
CA TYR A 240 -2.71 -10.28 2.58
C TYR A 240 -3.27 -11.43 1.75
N ARG A 241 -3.55 -11.19 0.48
CA ARG A 241 -3.96 -12.23 -0.44
C ARG A 241 -3.14 -12.14 -1.71
N MET A 242 -2.55 -13.26 -2.09
CA MET A 242 -1.89 -13.47 -3.36
C MET A 242 -2.68 -14.51 -4.13
N GLN A 243 -2.98 -14.19 -5.39
CA GLN A 243 -3.66 -15.10 -6.28
C GLN A 243 -3.01 -15.06 -7.66
N ARG A 244 -2.54 -16.22 -8.10
CA ARG A 244 -2.15 -16.44 -9.47
C ARG A 244 -3.39 -16.57 -10.35
N LEU A 245 -3.46 -15.79 -11.43
CA LEU A 245 -4.65 -15.78 -12.31
C LEU A 245 -4.61 -16.85 -13.41
N ALA A 246 -3.42 -17.31 -13.79
CA ALA A 246 -3.23 -18.44 -14.70
C ALA A 246 -1.84 -19.07 -14.48
N PRO A 247 -1.61 -20.33 -14.91
CA PRO A 247 -0.32 -21.02 -14.74
C PRO A 247 0.91 -20.35 -15.35
N ASP A 248 0.76 -19.37 -16.23
CA ASP A 248 1.84 -18.48 -16.73
C ASP A 248 1.38 -17.01 -16.72
N GLY A 249 0.37 -16.74 -15.90
CA GLY A 249 -0.37 -15.49 -15.89
C GLY A 249 0.16 -14.47 -14.88
N PRO A 250 -0.50 -13.31 -14.83
CA PRO A 250 -0.25 -12.33 -13.79
C PRO A 250 -0.64 -12.84 -12.39
N TRP A 251 -0.12 -12.15 -11.38
CA TRP A 251 -0.45 -12.34 -9.98
C TRP A 251 -1.16 -11.10 -9.45
N ASP A 252 -2.32 -11.30 -8.83
CA ASP A 252 -3.00 -10.24 -8.08
C ASP A 252 -2.61 -10.35 -6.61
N ILE A 253 -2.14 -9.23 -6.06
CA ILE A 253 -1.83 -9.05 -4.64
C ILE A 253 -2.87 -8.08 -4.07
N GLU A 254 -3.69 -8.56 -3.16
CA GLU A 254 -4.64 -7.77 -2.41
C GLU A 254 -4.13 -7.53 -0.99
N LEU A 255 -4.11 -6.26 -0.59
CA LEU A 255 -3.82 -5.85 0.77
C LEU A 255 -5.11 -5.37 1.40
N PHE A 256 -5.35 -5.75 2.65
CA PHE A 256 -6.47 -5.26 3.43
C PHE A 256 -6.03 -5.00 4.87
N VAL A 257 -6.35 -3.81 5.36
CA VAL A 257 -6.23 -3.47 6.78
C VAL A 257 -7.56 -2.94 7.28
N ARG A 258 -7.97 -3.40 8.45
CA ARG A 258 -9.13 -2.88 9.17
C ARG A 258 -8.78 -2.69 10.63
N LYS A 259 -8.88 -1.45 11.10
CA LYS A 259 -8.69 -1.08 12.51
C LYS A 259 -10.05 -0.75 13.12
N VAL A 260 -10.38 -1.35 14.25
CA VAL A 260 -11.67 -1.18 14.94
C VAL A 260 -11.51 -1.14 16.44
N GLY A 261 -12.51 -0.58 17.12
CA GLY A 261 -12.55 -0.60 18.59
C GLY A 261 -11.42 0.20 19.24
N PHE A 262 -10.76 1.11 18.51
CA PHE A 262 -9.74 1.99 19.07
C PHE A 262 -10.36 3.07 19.95
N ASP A 263 -9.68 3.39 21.05
CA ASP A 263 -10.19 4.32 22.08
C ASP A 263 -9.98 5.77 21.69
N HIS A 264 -8.89 6.05 20.97
CA HIS A 264 -8.49 7.40 20.58
C HIS A 264 -7.95 7.42 19.15
N CYS A 265 -8.10 8.56 18.48
CA CYS A 265 -7.42 8.85 17.23
C CYS A 265 -6.79 10.26 17.22
N ILE A 266 -5.73 10.42 16.46
CA ILE A 266 -5.13 11.70 16.11
C ILE A 266 -5.37 11.91 14.62
N ILE A 267 -6.01 13.02 14.26
CA ILE A 267 -6.24 13.43 12.87
C ILE A 267 -5.11 14.36 12.47
N CYS A 268 -4.14 13.83 11.72
CA CYS A 268 -3.04 14.60 11.16
C CYS A 268 -3.56 15.35 9.93
N ARG A 269 -3.71 16.67 10.07
CA ARG A 269 -4.02 17.53 8.93
C ARG A 269 -2.73 17.79 8.15
N PRO A 270 -2.75 17.75 6.81
CA PRO A 270 -1.62 18.28 6.06
C PRO A 270 -1.41 19.74 6.49
N PRO A 271 -0.15 20.21 6.62
CA PRO A 271 0.13 21.59 6.98
C PRO A 271 -0.67 22.47 6.03
N ALA A 272 -1.59 23.25 6.59
CA ALA A 272 -2.40 24.15 5.80
C ALA A 272 -1.40 24.98 4.99
N GLN A 273 -1.52 24.96 3.66
CA GLN A 273 -0.76 25.87 2.81
C GLN A 273 -1.32 27.28 3.06
N SER A 274 -1.05 27.84 4.24
CA SER A 274 -1.38 29.21 4.59
C SER A 274 -0.43 30.09 3.80
N ILE A 275 -0.78 30.31 2.55
CA ILE A 275 -0.11 31.23 1.64
C ILE A 275 -0.12 32.60 2.31
N GLY A 276 1.03 33.02 2.84
CA GLY A 276 1.31 34.41 3.15
C GLY A 276 1.22 34.86 4.61
N ARG A 277 0.91 33.98 5.59
CA ARG A 277 1.09 34.34 7.01
C ARG A 277 2.25 33.56 7.59
N LYS A 278 3.35 34.26 7.87
CA LYS A 278 4.42 33.82 8.79
C LYS A 278 3.85 33.76 10.22
N HIS A 279 2.85 32.93 10.45
CA HIS A 279 2.63 32.46 11.80
C HIS A 279 3.85 31.59 12.11
N HIS A 280 4.59 31.97 13.14
CA HIS A 280 5.37 31.00 13.90
C HIS A 280 4.35 29.98 14.40
N VAL A 281 4.01 29.02 13.55
CA VAL A 281 3.30 27.81 13.93
C VAL A 281 4.32 27.14 14.83
N ASP A 282 4.04 27.16 16.14
CA ASP A 282 4.64 26.15 17.01
C ASP A 282 4.32 24.83 16.30
N ASP A 283 5.34 24.15 15.76
CA ASP A 283 5.16 22.88 15.02
C ASP A 283 4.52 21.78 15.91
N ASN A 284 4.29 22.11 17.19
CA ASN A 284 3.39 21.47 18.13
C ASN A 284 2.06 22.25 18.27
N GLU A 285 1.32 22.52 17.19
CA GLU A 285 -0.14 22.60 17.35
C GLU A 285 -0.55 21.22 17.85
N ASP A 286 -0.71 21.11 19.18
CA ASP A 286 -0.78 19.86 19.92
C ASP A 286 -1.66 18.86 19.16
N LEU A 287 -1.05 17.76 18.72
CA LEU A 287 -1.79 16.65 18.14
C LEU A 287 -2.65 16.04 19.25
N VAL A 288 -3.83 16.63 19.49
CA VAL A 288 -4.72 16.26 20.59
C VAL A 288 -5.39 14.94 20.26
N PRO A 289 -5.19 13.87 21.05
CA PRO A 289 -5.94 12.64 20.90
C PRO A 289 -7.42 12.91 21.11
N VAL A 290 -8.23 12.53 20.13
CA VAL A 290 -9.69 12.64 20.18
C VAL A 290 -10.24 11.28 20.59
N PRO A 291 -11.08 11.19 21.64
CA PRO A 291 -11.68 9.92 22.01
C PRO A 291 -12.72 9.47 20.99
N CYS A 292 -12.70 8.17 20.69
CA CYS A 292 -13.53 7.55 19.67
C CYS A 292 -14.64 6.68 20.27
N SER A 293 -15.73 6.51 19.52
CA SER A 293 -16.72 5.47 19.80
C SER A 293 -16.18 4.10 19.36
N PRO A 294 -16.55 2.99 20.04
CA PRO A 294 -16.21 1.63 19.62
C PRO A 294 -16.68 1.27 18.20
N SER A 295 -17.67 1.98 17.67
CA SER A 295 -18.14 1.82 16.29
C SER A 295 -17.28 2.54 15.25
N SER A 296 -16.18 3.18 15.66
CA SER A 296 -15.22 3.77 14.74
C SER A 296 -14.43 2.69 14.01
N CYS A 297 -14.20 2.88 12.72
CA CYS A 297 -13.39 1.98 11.91
C CYS A 297 -12.59 2.71 10.85
N ILE A 298 -11.41 2.17 10.54
CA ILE A 298 -10.59 2.56 9.40
C ILE A 298 -10.39 1.30 8.58
N THR A 299 -10.84 1.32 7.34
CA THR A 299 -10.63 0.22 6.39
C THR A 299 -9.84 0.76 5.21
N LYS A 300 -8.79 0.06 4.81
CA LYS A 300 -8.08 0.34 3.56
C LYS A 300 -7.81 -0.97 2.86
N SER A 301 -7.96 -0.97 1.54
CA SER A 301 -7.62 -2.11 0.72
C SER A 301 -7.11 -1.68 -0.63
N CYS A 302 -6.14 -2.41 -1.17
CA CYS A 302 -5.73 -2.21 -2.55
C CYS A 302 -5.56 -3.55 -3.25
N ARG A 303 -5.50 -3.49 -4.59
CA ARG A 303 -5.14 -4.62 -5.43
C ARG A 303 -4.08 -4.18 -6.42
N LEU A 304 -2.94 -4.84 -6.39
CA LEU A 304 -1.83 -4.68 -7.31
C LEU A 304 -1.76 -5.90 -8.22
N ARG A 305 -1.40 -5.71 -9.48
CA ARG A 305 -1.16 -6.78 -10.44
C ARG A 305 0.29 -6.77 -10.87
N TYR A 306 0.97 -7.89 -10.65
CA TYR A 306 2.31 -8.13 -11.15
C TYR A 306 2.24 -9.02 -12.39
N ARG A 307 3.09 -8.75 -13.37
CA ARG A 307 3.22 -9.57 -14.58
C ARG A 307 4.65 -9.57 -15.09
N LEU A 308 5.04 -10.67 -15.74
CA LEU A 308 6.28 -10.74 -16.50
C LEU A 308 6.01 -10.33 -17.95
N VAL A 309 6.86 -9.46 -18.51
CA VAL A 309 6.71 -8.94 -19.87
C VAL A 309 7.96 -9.25 -20.69
N GLY A 310 7.72 -9.73 -21.91
CA GLY A 310 8.75 -9.99 -22.90
C GLY A 310 9.65 -11.18 -22.56
N PRO A 311 10.63 -11.47 -23.44
CA PRO A 311 11.57 -12.59 -23.24
C PRO A 311 12.55 -12.34 -22.08
N SER A 312 12.75 -11.07 -21.69
CA SER A 312 13.58 -10.70 -20.53
C SER A 312 12.90 -10.98 -19.19
N ARG A 313 11.62 -11.39 -19.17
CA ARG A 313 10.81 -11.55 -17.96
C ARG A 313 10.86 -10.29 -17.07
N GLU A 314 10.74 -9.12 -17.70
CA GLU A 314 10.70 -7.85 -16.98
C GLU A 314 9.44 -7.79 -16.12
N VAL A 315 9.59 -7.50 -14.82
CA VAL A 315 8.44 -7.37 -13.92
C VAL A 315 7.77 -6.03 -14.17
N GLN A 316 6.45 -6.02 -14.31
CA GLN A 316 5.64 -4.81 -14.31
C GLN A 316 4.62 -4.89 -13.18
N VAL A 317 4.28 -3.73 -12.62
CA VAL A 317 3.24 -3.56 -11.60
C VAL A 317 2.15 -2.61 -12.10
N ASP A 318 0.90 -2.95 -11.79
CA ASP A 318 -0.29 -2.18 -12.15
C ASP A 318 -1.23 -2.11 -10.95
N THR A 319 -1.54 -0.91 -10.48
CA THR A 319 -2.50 -0.68 -9.39
C THR A 319 -3.91 -0.79 -9.96
N LEU A 320 -4.68 -1.80 -9.58
CA LEU A 320 -6.01 -2.02 -10.15
C LEU A 320 -7.14 -1.34 -9.37
N SER A 321 -6.96 -1.20 -8.06
CA SER A 321 -7.93 -0.57 -7.18
C SER A 321 -7.30 -0.15 -5.85
N LEU A 322 -7.83 0.92 -5.29
CA LEU A 322 -7.53 1.41 -3.96
C LEU A 322 -8.84 1.90 -3.35
N ASN A 323 -9.19 1.35 -2.19
CA ASN A 323 -10.35 1.74 -1.42
C ASN A 323 -9.88 2.16 -0.02
N ARG A 324 -10.45 3.24 0.47
CA ARG A 324 -10.28 3.69 1.85
C ARG A 324 -11.64 4.14 2.39
N GLU A 325 -11.94 3.70 3.60
CA GLU A 325 -13.15 4.07 4.33
C GLU A 325 -12.75 4.49 5.74
N HIS A 326 -13.05 5.74 6.09
CA HIS A 326 -12.84 6.27 7.43
C HIS A 326 -14.18 6.57 8.06
N ARG A 327 -14.56 5.79 9.07
CA ARG A 327 -15.71 6.06 9.92
C ARG A 327 -15.20 6.42 11.31
N LEU A 328 -14.92 7.70 11.52
CA LEU A 328 -14.45 8.20 12.82
C LEU A 328 -15.60 8.87 13.56
N LEU A 329 -15.98 8.30 14.71
CA LEU A 329 -17.09 8.78 15.53
C LEU A 329 -16.58 9.21 16.90
N ASP A 330 -17.11 10.31 17.44
CA ASP A 330 -16.88 10.71 18.83
C ASP A 330 -17.56 9.73 19.81
N ARG A 331 -17.37 9.95 21.12
CA ARG A 331 -18.01 9.16 22.18
C ARG A 331 -19.54 9.13 22.13
N ASN A 332 -20.17 10.11 21.46
CA ASN A 332 -21.61 10.20 21.31
C ASN A 332 -22.11 9.58 19.99
N GLY A 333 -21.21 8.96 19.21
CA GLY A 333 -21.53 8.37 17.90
C GLY A 333 -21.68 9.38 16.77
N ARG A 334 -21.24 10.63 16.96
CA ARG A 334 -21.30 11.68 15.93
C ARG A 334 -20.01 11.67 15.09
N PRO A 335 -20.07 11.90 13.76
CA PRO A 335 -18.87 12.01 12.94
C PRO A 335 -17.93 13.11 13.46
N LEU A 336 -16.62 12.81 13.50
CA LEU A 336 -15.61 13.83 13.81
C LEU A 336 -15.57 14.89 12.70
N LEU A 337 -15.30 16.15 13.07
CA LEU A 337 -15.26 17.27 12.13
C LEU A 337 -14.26 17.01 10.98
N GLY A 338 -14.73 17.17 9.74
CA GLY A 338 -13.95 16.87 8.53
C GLY A 338 -14.11 15.45 7.99
N PHE A 339 -14.90 14.60 8.67
CA PHE A 339 -15.24 13.23 8.23
C PHE A 339 -16.74 13.09 8.00
N GLU A 340 -17.32 14.02 7.22
CA GLU A 340 -18.70 13.83 6.78
C GLU A 340 -18.78 12.52 5.97
N PRO A 341 -19.79 11.67 6.23
CA PRO A 341 -19.96 10.46 5.46
C PRO A 341 -20.04 10.82 3.97
N PRO A 342 -19.38 10.07 3.08
CA PRO A 342 -19.45 10.33 1.65
C PRO A 342 -20.93 10.40 1.26
N ARG A 343 -21.32 11.51 0.60
CA ARG A 343 -22.70 11.71 0.16
C ARG A 343 -23.11 10.47 -0.61
N SER A 344 -24.21 9.83 -0.21
CA SER A 344 -24.62 8.47 -0.56
C SER A 344 -24.92 8.19 -2.06
N GLY A 345 -24.37 8.99 -2.98
CA GLY A 345 -24.46 8.80 -4.43
C GLY A 345 -23.29 8.02 -5.04
N SER A 346 -22.14 7.92 -4.35
CA SER A 346 -21.03 7.07 -4.77
C SER A 346 -21.17 5.69 -4.15
N ILE A 347 -22.19 4.93 -4.58
CA ILE A 347 -22.18 3.48 -4.40
C ILE A 347 -21.12 2.96 -5.36
N LEU A 348 -19.85 3.11 -4.99
CA LEU A 348 -18.84 2.14 -5.39
C LEU A 348 -19.42 0.82 -4.91
N VAL A 349 -19.93 0.02 -5.85
CA VAL A 349 -20.33 -1.35 -5.61
C VAL A 349 -19.14 -1.95 -4.90
N MET A 350 -19.22 -2.09 -3.58
CA MET A 350 -18.28 -2.85 -2.78
C MET A 350 -18.12 -4.14 -3.59
N PRO A 351 -16.94 -4.39 -4.19
CA PRO A 351 -16.74 -5.63 -4.90
C PRO A 351 -17.12 -6.73 -3.91
N ARG A 352 -17.57 -7.87 -4.41
CA ARG A 352 -17.95 -9.03 -3.61
C ARG A 352 -16.90 -9.47 -2.56
N LEU A 353 -15.72 -8.84 -2.48
CA LEU A 353 -14.72 -8.93 -1.42
C LEU A 353 -15.32 -9.06 -0.01
N LEU A 354 -16.23 -8.20 0.45
CA LEU A 354 -16.78 -8.36 1.82
C LEU A 354 -17.59 -9.66 2.00
N ARG A 355 -18.26 -10.16 0.94
CA ARG A 355 -18.94 -11.47 0.98
C ARG A 355 -18.00 -12.65 0.79
N MET A 356 -16.87 -12.49 0.11
CA MET A 356 -15.86 -13.55 -0.03
C MET A 356 -14.98 -13.69 1.20
N LEU A 357 -14.81 -12.62 1.98
CA LEU A 357 -13.98 -12.61 3.19
C LEU A 357 -14.67 -13.19 4.44
N GLY A 358 -15.91 -13.69 4.33
CA GLY A 358 -16.63 -14.35 5.42
C GLY A 358 -16.95 -13.46 6.63
N ILE A 359 -16.78 -12.15 6.51
CA ILE A 359 -17.04 -11.20 7.59
C ILE A 359 -18.55 -10.93 7.61
N SER A 360 -19.24 -11.55 8.56
CA SER A 360 -20.69 -11.42 8.80
C SER A 360 -21.01 -10.14 9.56
#